data_AF-A0A9W8FXS1-F1
#
_entry.id   AF-A0A9W8FXS1-F1
#
_cell.length_a   1.000
_cell.length_b   1.000
_cell.length_c   1.000
_cell.angle_alpha   90.00
_cell.angle_beta   90.00
_cell.angle_gamma   90.00
#
_symmetry.space_group_name_H-M   'P 1'
#
loop_
_entity.id
_entity.type
_entity.pdbx_description
1 polymer ?
#
loop_
_entity_poly.entity_id
_entity_poly.type
_entity_poly.pdbx_seq_one_letter_code
_entity_poly.pdbx_strand_id
1 'polypeptide(L)'
;MSTEKKSPSTRILSIQSHVVSGYVGNRAATFPLQLLGHEVDVINTVQLSNHTGYNTFRGERFPASHILELFRGLQDNRLNDYSHLLVGYIGNSENIKAVEHIARELKPSMFVLDPVLGDDNTLYVPEELIAMYRDVLCPLADLVTPNQFEAELLTETKITSLSSAQLACDKLHKLGISRVVITSSVLSEKDALYLVGSELSSGGHKHQFYIKFSRLDGYFTGSGDFFAALTVARFIEAGSLARACELAMATMAGVMQETLRFQRQTGVVAPKDLKRGSRDADMVKGFELRIVPAQRLITKPELEFDAVTLPLL
;
A
#
# COMPACT_ATOMS: atom_id res chain seq x y z
N MET A 1 -27.70 29.00 -3.39
CA MET A 1 -27.04 28.35 -2.23
C MET A 1 -27.48 26.90 -2.22
N SER A 2 -26.78 26.04 -2.96
CA SER A 2 -27.01 24.59 -2.93
C SER A 2 -26.41 24.06 -1.64
N THR A 3 -27.26 23.46 -0.80
CA THR A 3 -26.83 22.66 0.33
C THR A 3 -26.05 21.46 -0.21
N GLU A 4 -24.72 21.58 -0.30
CA GLU A 4 -23.85 20.42 -0.39
C GLU A 4 -24.18 19.54 0.82
N LYS A 5 -24.87 18.43 0.57
CA LYS A 5 -24.90 17.31 1.51
C LYS A 5 -23.43 16.94 1.72
N LYS A 6 -22.82 17.36 2.83
CA LYS A 6 -21.57 16.78 3.31
C LYS A 6 -21.78 15.27 3.26
N SER A 7 -21.05 14.59 2.39
CA SER A 7 -20.92 13.14 2.52
C SER A 7 -20.50 12.85 3.96
N PRO A 8 -20.98 11.76 4.59
CA PRO A 8 -20.47 11.38 5.90
C PRO A 8 -18.94 11.36 5.81
N SER A 9 -18.25 12.08 6.70
CA SER A 9 -16.80 12.24 6.60
C SER A 9 -16.17 10.85 6.66
N THR A 10 -15.49 10.44 5.58
CA THR A 10 -14.79 9.15 5.56
C THR A 10 -13.78 9.11 6.69
N ARG A 11 -13.94 8.14 7.60
CA ARG A 11 -13.02 7.89 8.70
C ARG A 11 -12.34 6.54 8.47
N ILE A 12 -11.01 6.58 8.44
CA ILE A 12 -10.15 5.45 8.11
C ILE A 12 -9.41 5.03 9.38
N LEU A 13 -9.58 3.79 9.82
CA LEU A 13 -8.68 3.19 10.80
C LEU A 13 -7.49 2.60 10.04
N SER A 14 -6.27 3.06 10.33
CA SER A 14 -5.07 2.50 9.72
C SER A 14 -4.20 1.73 10.71
N ILE A 15 -3.93 0.46 10.41
CA ILE A 15 -3.14 -0.45 11.24
C ILE A 15 -1.86 -0.82 10.48
N GLN A 16 -0.75 -0.15 10.78
CA GLN A 16 0.52 -0.29 10.06
C GLN A 16 1.73 -0.05 10.98
N SER A 17 2.93 -0.14 10.43
CA SER A 17 4.15 0.28 11.13
C SER A 17 4.21 1.79 11.37
N HIS A 18 5.01 2.23 12.35
CA HIS A 18 5.37 3.63 12.55
C HIS A 18 6.88 3.80 12.72
N VAL A 19 7.41 4.88 12.17
CA VAL A 19 8.80 5.30 12.32
C VAL A 19 8.90 6.75 12.79
N VAL A 20 9.89 7.06 13.65
CA VAL A 20 10.16 8.43 14.09
C VAL A 20 10.70 9.27 12.94
N SER A 21 11.67 8.74 12.19
CA SER A 21 12.27 9.37 11.02
C SER A 21 12.01 8.55 9.75
N GLY A 22 11.71 9.26 8.66
CA GLY A 22 11.39 8.68 7.36
C GLY A 22 9.90 8.49 7.10
N TYR A 23 9.60 7.85 5.97
CA TYR A 23 8.22 7.64 5.49
C TYR A 23 7.99 6.17 5.09
N VAL A 24 7.45 5.39 6.03
CA VAL A 24 6.88 4.05 5.83
C VAL A 24 5.66 3.86 6.73
N GLY A 25 4.83 2.87 6.45
CA GLY A 25 3.62 2.56 7.21
C GLY A 25 2.72 3.77 7.40
N ASN A 26 2.22 3.97 8.63
CA ASN A 26 1.36 5.09 8.99
C ASN A 26 2.00 6.46 8.72
N ARG A 27 3.34 6.59 8.76
CA ARG A 27 4.00 7.86 8.40
C ARG A 27 3.83 8.20 6.92
N ALA A 28 3.82 7.19 6.06
CA ALA A 28 3.61 7.37 4.62
C ALA A 28 2.11 7.47 4.26
N ALA A 29 1.24 6.80 5.02
CA ALA A 29 -0.18 6.72 4.73
C ALA A 29 -1.01 7.89 5.31
N THR A 30 -0.75 8.35 6.54
CA THR A 30 -1.65 9.30 7.23
C THR A 30 -1.71 10.66 6.55
N PHE A 31 -0.55 11.25 6.22
CA PHE A 31 -0.50 12.60 5.65
C PHE A 31 -1.22 12.73 4.30
N PRO A 32 -1.04 11.85 3.29
CA PRO A 32 -1.80 11.96 2.05
C PRO A 32 -3.30 11.77 2.25
N LEU A 33 -3.72 10.83 3.11
CA LEU A 33 -5.15 10.64 3.42
C LEU A 33 -5.77 11.90 4.03
N GLN A 34 -5.07 12.53 4.98
CA GLN A 34 -5.51 13.79 5.59
C GLN A 34 -5.54 14.95 4.58
N LEU A 35 -4.53 15.07 3.72
CA LEU A 35 -4.51 16.07 2.65
C LEU A 35 -5.66 15.90 1.65
N LEU A 36 -6.10 14.67 1.43
CA LEU A 36 -7.24 14.33 0.57
C LEU A 36 -8.59 14.39 1.31
N GLY A 37 -8.60 14.89 2.56
CA GLY A 37 -9.82 15.22 3.29
C GLY A 37 -10.43 14.08 4.11
N HIS A 38 -9.65 13.04 4.42
CA HIS A 38 -10.10 11.92 5.26
C HIS A 38 -9.66 12.10 6.72
N GLU A 39 -10.54 11.70 7.64
CA GLU A 39 -10.18 11.53 9.05
C GLU A 39 -9.43 10.19 9.19
N VAL A 40 -8.28 10.21 9.87
CA VAL A 40 -7.40 9.04 9.98
C VAL A 40 -7.00 8.84 11.43
N ASP A 41 -7.47 7.73 12.00
CA ASP A 41 -6.98 7.24 13.28
C ASP A 41 -6.02 6.08 13.02
N VAL A 42 -4.99 5.96 13.86
CA VAL A 42 -3.91 5.00 13.63
C VAL A 42 -3.69 4.10 14.82
N ILE A 43 -3.48 2.82 14.54
CA ILE A 43 -2.89 1.86 15.48
C ILE A 43 -1.53 1.45 14.90
N ASN A 44 -0.47 1.66 15.67
CA ASN A 44 0.87 1.30 15.24
C ASN A 44 1.17 -0.14 15.65
N THR A 45 1.64 -0.96 14.72
CA THR A 45 2.07 -2.35 15.00
C THR A 45 3.49 -2.40 15.54
N VAL A 46 4.29 -1.39 15.20
CA VAL A 46 5.64 -1.15 15.72
C VAL A 46 5.87 0.36 15.84
N GLN A 47 6.77 0.77 16.73
CA GLN A 47 7.33 2.12 16.74
C GLN A 47 8.85 2.02 16.71
N LEU A 48 9.44 2.34 15.56
CA LEU A 48 10.88 2.28 15.32
C LEU A 48 11.49 3.67 15.13
N SER A 49 12.80 3.81 15.32
CA SER A 49 13.53 5.05 15.03
C SER A 49 13.46 5.43 13.54
N ASN A 50 13.53 4.44 12.67
CA ASN A 50 13.57 4.54 11.21
C ASN A 50 13.24 3.16 10.60
N HIS A 51 13.02 3.12 9.29
CA HIS A 51 12.74 1.85 8.59
C HIS A 51 13.97 0.95 8.50
N THR A 52 13.76 -0.33 8.21
CA THR A 52 14.80 -1.38 8.17
C THR A 52 15.73 -1.33 6.94
N GLY A 53 15.60 -0.28 6.13
CA GLY A 53 16.49 -0.01 5.00
C GLY A 53 17.81 0.65 5.43
N TYR A 54 17.86 1.24 6.63
CA TYR A 54 19.08 1.70 7.28
C TYR A 54 19.79 0.52 7.97
N ASN A 55 21.12 0.63 8.14
CA ASN A 55 21.93 -0.41 8.78
C ASN A 55 21.57 -0.65 10.26
N THR A 56 21.02 0.37 10.93
CA THR A 56 20.59 0.24 12.33
C THR A 56 19.21 0.86 12.51
N PHE A 57 18.45 0.29 13.43
CA PHE A 57 17.19 0.83 13.92
C PHE A 57 17.01 0.38 15.38
N ARG A 58 16.22 1.12 16.15
CA ARG A 58 15.81 0.77 17.51
C ARG A 58 14.31 0.99 17.65
N GLY A 59 13.70 0.37 18.65
CA GLY A 59 12.30 0.56 18.95
C GLY A 59 11.62 -0.73 19.36
N GLU A 60 10.29 -0.69 19.39
CA GLU A 60 9.47 -1.75 19.93
C GLU A 60 8.49 -2.29 18.89
N ARG A 61 8.22 -3.59 19.01
CA ARG A 61 7.13 -4.26 18.31
C ARG A 61 6.00 -4.47 19.29
N PHE A 62 4.81 -4.00 18.96
CA PHE A 62 3.68 -4.11 19.86
C PHE A 62 3.04 -5.50 19.75
N PRO A 63 2.73 -6.15 20.88
CA PRO A 63 2.03 -7.43 20.89
C PRO A 63 0.57 -7.27 20.49
N ALA A 64 -0.09 -8.37 20.12
CA ALA A 64 -1.48 -8.37 19.73
C ALA A 64 -2.40 -7.80 20.82
N SER A 65 -2.06 -8.02 22.09
CA SER A 65 -2.78 -7.44 23.22
C SER A 65 -2.81 -5.91 23.19
N HIS A 66 -1.71 -5.26 22.80
CA HIS A 66 -1.66 -3.80 22.69
C HIS A 66 -2.64 -3.28 21.62
N ILE A 67 -2.64 -3.91 20.44
CA ILE A 67 -3.56 -3.57 19.34
C ILE A 67 -5.02 -3.73 19.77
N LEU A 68 -5.34 -4.84 20.44
CA LEU A 68 -6.70 -5.14 20.91
C LEU A 68 -7.14 -4.22 22.05
N GLU A 69 -6.26 -3.86 23.00
CA GLU A 69 -6.59 -2.92 24.08
C GLU A 69 -6.88 -1.52 23.55
N LEU A 70 -6.12 -1.04 22.56
CA LEU A 70 -6.43 0.24 21.88
C LEU A 70 -7.79 0.18 21.20
N PHE A 71 -8.08 -0.91 20.49
CA PHE A 71 -9.38 -1.08 19.83
C PHE A 71 -10.53 -1.15 20.83
N ARG A 72 -10.38 -1.87 21.95
CA ARG A 72 -11.34 -1.89 23.06
C ARG A 72 -11.56 -0.50 23.64
N GLY A 73 -10.49 0.27 23.86
CA GLY A 73 -10.60 1.66 24.30
C GLY A 73 -11.42 2.53 23.33
N LEU A 74 -11.29 2.31 22.02
CA LEU A 74 -12.16 2.98 21.03
C LEU A 74 -13.61 2.53 21.18
N GLN A 75 -13.88 1.23 21.38
CA GLN A 75 -15.23 0.69 21.57
C GLN A 75 -15.89 1.22 22.86
N ASP A 76 -15.18 1.23 23.97
CA ASP A 76 -15.66 1.71 25.27
C ASP A 76 -16.09 3.19 25.20
N ASN A 77 -15.39 3.97 24.38
CA ASN A 77 -15.68 5.38 24.14
C ASN A 77 -16.61 5.62 22.94
N ARG A 78 -17.08 4.56 22.25
CA ARG A 78 -17.93 4.64 21.06
C ARG A 78 -17.29 5.45 19.92
N LEU A 79 -15.98 5.29 19.75
CA LEU A 79 -15.14 5.93 18.73
C LEU A 79 -14.76 4.96 17.59
N ASN A 80 -15.44 3.81 17.50
CA ASN A 80 -15.14 2.76 16.54
C ASN A 80 -16.02 2.80 15.27
N ASP A 81 -16.62 3.95 14.95
CA ASP A 81 -17.39 4.18 13.71
C ASP A 81 -16.43 4.52 12.55
N TYR A 82 -15.82 3.48 11.98
CA TYR A 82 -14.89 3.58 10.85
C TYR A 82 -15.54 3.07 9.57
N SER A 83 -15.52 3.88 8.52
CA SER A 83 -16.03 3.43 7.21
C SER A 83 -15.00 2.60 6.46
N HIS A 84 -13.71 2.79 6.71
CA HIS A 84 -12.63 2.08 6.04
C HIS A 84 -11.61 1.53 7.03
N LEU A 85 -11.02 0.40 6.69
CA LEU A 85 -9.87 -0.20 7.36
C LEU A 85 -8.72 -0.29 6.36
N LEU A 86 -7.56 0.27 6.70
CA LEU A 86 -6.33 0.18 5.90
C LEU A 86 -5.25 -0.54 6.70
N VAL A 87 -4.85 -1.72 6.24
CA VAL A 87 -3.84 -2.55 6.90
C VAL A 87 -2.61 -2.69 6.01
N GLY A 88 -1.43 -2.51 6.61
CA GLY A 88 -0.13 -2.69 5.97
C GLY A 88 0.74 -3.62 6.81
N TYR A 89 1.98 -3.21 7.14
CA TYR A 89 2.88 -4.07 7.93
C TYR A 89 2.32 -4.48 9.32
N ILE A 90 2.06 -5.79 9.50
CA ILE A 90 1.54 -6.39 10.74
C ILE A 90 2.65 -7.05 11.59
N GLY A 91 3.59 -7.73 10.94
CA GLY A 91 4.84 -8.26 11.53
C GLY A 91 4.79 -9.66 12.15
N ASN A 92 3.66 -10.16 12.68
CA ASN A 92 3.59 -11.51 13.26
C ASN A 92 2.16 -12.11 13.24
N SER A 93 2.05 -13.40 13.56
CA SER A 93 0.82 -14.19 13.42
C SER A 93 -0.24 -13.85 14.47
N GLU A 94 0.16 -13.46 15.68
CA GLU A 94 -0.76 -13.01 16.72
C GLU A 94 -1.42 -11.68 16.33
N ASN A 95 -0.64 -10.76 15.76
CA ASN A 95 -1.15 -9.49 15.26
C ASN A 95 -2.08 -9.68 14.05
N ILE A 96 -1.85 -10.68 13.20
CA ILE A 96 -2.82 -11.04 12.13
C ILE A 96 -4.17 -11.42 12.72
N LYS A 97 -4.19 -12.26 13.77
CA LYS A 97 -5.45 -12.64 14.45
C LYS A 97 -6.13 -11.45 15.11
N ALA A 98 -5.37 -10.50 15.66
CA ALA A 98 -5.93 -9.26 16.18
C ALA A 98 -6.58 -8.41 15.08
N VAL A 99 -5.92 -8.26 13.93
CA VAL A 99 -6.48 -7.56 12.77
C VAL A 99 -7.71 -8.27 12.23
N GLU A 100 -7.70 -9.60 12.14
CA GLU A 100 -8.87 -10.40 11.74
C GLU A 100 -10.07 -10.10 12.65
N HIS A 101 -9.87 -10.14 13.96
CA HIS A 101 -10.91 -9.80 14.93
C HIS A 101 -11.44 -8.39 14.71
N ILE A 102 -10.57 -7.39 14.59
CA ILE A 102 -10.95 -6.00 14.34
C ILE A 102 -11.75 -5.85 13.05
N ALA A 103 -11.31 -6.46 11.95
CA ALA A 103 -12.00 -6.39 10.66
C ALA A 103 -13.42 -6.98 10.74
N ARG A 104 -13.59 -8.11 11.44
CA ARG A 104 -14.89 -8.77 11.63
C ARG A 104 -15.84 -7.98 12.54
N GLU A 105 -15.31 -7.30 13.55
CA GLU A 105 -16.09 -6.43 14.45
C GLU A 105 -16.49 -5.13 13.75
N LEU A 106 -15.56 -4.47 13.05
CA LEU A 106 -15.82 -3.21 12.36
C LEU A 106 -16.77 -3.35 11.18
N LYS A 107 -16.64 -4.42 10.39
CA LYS A 107 -17.35 -4.60 9.11
C LYS A 107 -17.30 -3.31 8.26
N PRO A 108 -16.09 -2.81 7.95
CA PRO A 108 -15.95 -1.55 7.22
C PRO A 108 -16.65 -1.65 5.86
N SER A 109 -17.04 -0.51 5.31
CA SER A 109 -17.55 -0.45 3.93
C SER A 109 -16.47 -0.81 2.90
N MET A 110 -15.20 -0.68 3.29
CA MET A 110 -14.06 -1.15 2.52
C MET A 110 -12.89 -1.51 3.44
N PHE A 111 -12.43 -2.75 3.33
CA PHE A 111 -11.16 -3.20 3.89
C PHE A 111 -10.08 -3.25 2.80
N VAL A 112 -9.08 -2.38 2.93
CA VAL A 112 -7.86 -2.35 2.11
C VAL A 112 -6.72 -3.06 2.82
N LEU A 113 -6.12 -4.05 2.15
CA LEU A 113 -5.03 -4.85 2.67
C LEU A 113 -3.81 -4.76 1.74
N ASP A 114 -2.74 -4.17 2.24
CA ASP A 114 -1.40 -4.31 1.67
C ASP A 114 -0.72 -5.52 2.34
N PRO A 115 -0.59 -6.67 1.65
CA PRO A 115 -0.10 -7.91 2.25
C PRO A 115 1.43 -7.92 2.34
N VAL A 116 1.99 -7.04 3.17
CA VAL A 116 3.44 -6.82 3.32
C VAL A 116 4.14 -8.08 3.82
N LEU A 117 4.59 -8.92 2.89
CA LEU A 117 5.31 -10.18 3.14
C LEU A 117 6.79 -10.03 2.81
N GLY A 118 7.13 -9.27 1.78
CA GLY A 118 8.50 -9.17 1.30
C GLY A 118 8.64 -8.43 -0.02
N ASP A 119 9.88 -8.26 -0.44
CA ASP A 119 10.23 -7.57 -1.70
C ASP A 119 11.57 -8.09 -2.21
N ASP A 120 11.90 -7.84 -3.48
CA ASP A 120 13.13 -8.31 -4.13
C ASP A 120 13.41 -9.81 -3.89
N ASN A 121 12.36 -10.64 -3.99
CA ASN A 121 12.38 -12.09 -3.71
C ASN A 121 12.83 -12.47 -2.29
N THR A 122 12.74 -11.56 -1.33
CA THR A 122 13.15 -11.78 0.06
C THR A 122 12.00 -11.51 1.01
N LEU A 123 11.63 -12.52 1.81
CA LEU A 123 10.63 -12.38 2.87
C LEU A 123 11.13 -11.47 4.01
N TYR A 124 10.25 -10.59 4.47
CA TYR A 124 10.49 -9.73 5.64
C TYR A 124 9.94 -10.36 6.92
N VAL A 125 9.09 -11.36 6.75
CA VAL A 125 8.31 -12.01 7.79
C VAL A 125 8.47 -13.52 7.66
N PRO A 126 8.22 -14.28 8.75
CA PRO A 126 8.22 -15.74 8.69
C PRO A 126 7.28 -16.32 7.61
N GLU A 127 7.68 -17.41 6.97
CA GLU A 127 7.00 -18.01 5.81
C GLU A 127 5.57 -18.48 6.15
N GLU A 128 5.32 -18.90 7.40
CA GLU A 128 4.00 -19.29 7.86
C GLU A 128 2.94 -18.17 7.75
N LEU A 129 3.37 -16.92 7.64
CA LEU A 129 2.45 -15.79 7.48
C LEU A 129 1.82 -15.75 6.09
N ILE A 130 2.43 -16.37 5.07
CA ILE A 130 1.85 -16.40 3.72
C ILE A 130 0.46 -17.04 3.76
N ALA A 131 0.34 -18.21 4.40
CA ALA A 131 -0.94 -18.89 4.56
C ALA A 131 -1.93 -18.08 5.42
N MET A 132 -1.44 -17.40 6.46
CA MET A 132 -2.28 -16.54 7.29
C MET A 132 -2.85 -15.35 6.51
N TYR A 133 -2.05 -14.67 5.69
CA TYR A 133 -2.58 -13.62 4.80
C TYR A 133 -3.60 -14.19 3.81
N ARG A 134 -3.25 -15.28 3.11
CA ARG A 134 -4.08 -15.89 2.06
C ARG A 134 -5.42 -16.42 2.60
N ASP A 135 -5.39 -17.12 3.73
CA ASP A 135 -6.52 -17.92 4.20
C ASP A 135 -7.34 -17.19 5.29
N VAL A 136 -6.78 -16.15 5.92
CA VAL A 136 -7.44 -15.41 7.02
C VAL A 136 -7.79 -13.98 6.63
N LEU A 137 -6.84 -13.17 6.14
CA LEU A 137 -7.07 -11.74 5.87
C LEU A 137 -7.60 -11.45 4.48
N CYS A 138 -7.04 -12.07 3.44
CA CYS A 138 -7.48 -11.90 2.05
C CYS A 138 -8.98 -12.14 1.87
N PRO A 139 -9.61 -13.16 2.48
CA PRO A 139 -11.05 -13.38 2.36
C PRO A 139 -11.92 -12.30 3.00
N LEU A 140 -11.35 -11.43 3.82
CA LEU A 140 -12.05 -10.30 4.45
C LEU A 140 -11.84 -8.99 3.69
N ALA A 141 -10.85 -8.92 2.80
CA ALA A 141 -10.44 -7.69 2.14
C ALA A 141 -11.26 -7.42 0.87
N ASP A 142 -11.65 -6.16 0.68
CA ASP A 142 -12.33 -5.68 -0.52
C ASP A 142 -11.33 -5.29 -1.62
N LEU A 143 -10.18 -4.76 -1.21
CA LEU A 143 -9.07 -4.34 -2.06
C LEU A 143 -7.76 -4.89 -1.50
N VAL A 144 -6.98 -5.57 -2.34
CA VAL A 144 -5.59 -5.95 -2.01
C VAL A 144 -4.58 -5.27 -2.93
N THR A 145 -3.43 -4.87 -2.39
CA THR A 145 -2.38 -4.15 -3.14
C THR A 145 -1.00 -4.84 -3.11
N PRO A 146 -0.89 -6.15 -3.40
CA PRO A 146 0.39 -6.84 -3.36
C PRO A 146 1.38 -6.29 -4.40
N ASN A 147 2.68 -6.35 -4.11
CA ASN A 147 3.70 -6.30 -5.16
C ASN A 147 3.76 -7.63 -5.96
N GLN A 148 4.57 -7.70 -7.02
CA GLN A 148 4.70 -8.94 -7.81
C GLN A 148 5.07 -10.15 -6.94
N PHE A 149 6.09 -10.03 -6.09
CA PHE A 149 6.58 -11.14 -5.27
C PHE A 149 5.49 -11.65 -4.32
N GLU A 150 4.77 -10.74 -3.67
CA GLU A 150 3.65 -11.06 -2.78
C GLU A 150 2.49 -11.73 -3.53
N ALA A 151 2.14 -11.22 -4.72
CA ALA A 151 1.11 -11.83 -5.56
C ALA A 151 1.50 -13.24 -6.01
N GLU A 152 2.77 -13.47 -6.36
CA GLU A 152 3.28 -14.79 -6.71
C GLU A 152 3.20 -15.77 -5.53
N LEU A 153 3.55 -15.34 -4.31
CA LEU A 153 3.45 -16.15 -3.10
C LEU A 153 2.00 -16.49 -2.73
N LEU A 154 1.10 -15.51 -2.76
CA LEU A 154 -0.30 -15.69 -2.38
C LEU A 154 -1.07 -16.58 -3.36
N THR A 155 -0.68 -16.56 -4.65
CA THR A 155 -1.42 -17.24 -5.73
C THR A 155 -0.72 -18.47 -6.26
N GLU A 156 0.53 -18.72 -5.87
CA GLU A 156 1.40 -19.75 -6.44
C GLU A 156 1.44 -19.66 -7.98
N THR A 157 1.47 -18.43 -8.51
CA THR A 157 1.51 -18.14 -9.96
C THR A 157 2.72 -17.28 -10.25
N LYS A 158 3.68 -17.77 -11.02
CA LYS A 158 4.80 -16.93 -11.47
C LYS A 158 4.31 -15.89 -12.48
N ILE A 159 4.63 -14.62 -12.26
CA ILE A 159 4.25 -13.51 -13.12
C ILE A 159 5.42 -13.18 -14.05
N THR A 160 5.23 -13.41 -15.34
CA THR A 160 6.22 -13.14 -16.40
C THR A 160 5.62 -12.41 -17.62
N SER A 161 4.30 -12.26 -17.65
CA SER A 161 3.52 -11.58 -18.68
C SER A 161 2.24 -10.97 -18.12
N LEU A 162 1.59 -10.09 -18.89
CA LEU A 162 0.28 -9.54 -18.54
C LEU A 162 -0.76 -10.66 -18.32
N SER A 163 -0.75 -11.70 -19.16
CA SER A 163 -1.66 -12.85 -19.01
C SER A 163 -1.43 -13.61 -17.70
N SER A 164 -0.18 -13.83 -17.29
CA SER A 164 0.11 -14.45 -15.98
C SER A 164 -0.28 -13.56 -14.80
N ALA A 165 -0.18 -12.23 -14.93
CA ALA A 165 -0.64 -11.29 -13.92
C ALA A 165 -2.19 -11.27 -13.82
N GLN A 166 -2.90 -11.32 -14.95
CA GLN A 166 -4.36 -11.49 -14.98
C GLN A 166 -4.80 -12.78 -14.29
N LEU A 167 -4.09 -13.89 -14.53
CA LEU A 167 -4.35 -15.16 -13.85
C LEU A 167 -4.12 -15.07 -12.33
N ALA A 168 -3.08 -14.35 -11.90
CA ALA A 168 -2.84 -14.09 -10.47
C ALA A 168 -4.00 -13.28 -9.86
N CYS A 169 -4.46 -12.21 -10.52
CA CYS A 169 -5.66 -11.47 -10.10
C CYS A 169 -6.90 -12.38 -10.01
N ASP A 170 -7.11 -13.27 -10.99
CA ASP A 170 -8.23 -14.21 -10.98
C ASP A 170 -8.18 -15.19 -9.81
N LYS A 171 -6.99 -15.65 -9.43
CA LYS A 171 -6.81 -16.49 -8.23
C LYS A 171 -7.08 -15.71 -6.95
N LEU A 172 -6.68 -14.44 -6.86
CA LEU A 172 -7.00 -13.57 -5.72
C LEU A 172 -8.51 -13.32 -5.61
N HIS A 173 -9.21 -13.12 -6.74
CA HIS A 173 -10.67 -13.03 -6.74
C HIS A 173 -11.35 -14.29 -6.18
N LYS A 174 -10.79 -15.49 -6.41
CA LYS A 174 -11.31 -16.75 -5.83
C LYS A 174 -11.18 -16.81 -4.31
N LEU A 175 -10.35 -15.98 -3.70
CA LEU A 175 -10.27 -15.84 -2.24
C LEU A 175 -11.40 -14.97 -1.67
N GLY A 176 -12.22 -14.34 -2.51
CA GLY A 176 -13.32 -13.44 -2.09
C GLY A 176 -13.04 -11.95 -2.31
N ILE A 177 -11.85 -11.62 -2.81
CA ILE A 177 -11.43 -10.23 -3.02
C ILE A 177 -12.14 -9.65 -4.25
N SER A 178 -12.75 -8.48 -4.11
CA SER A 178 -13.42 -7.81 -5.24
C SER A 178 -12.47 -6.96 -6.10
N ARG A 179 -11.40 -6.44 -5.51
CA ARG A 179 -10.45 -5.54 -6.20
C ARG A 179 -9.01 -5.94 -5.91
N VAL A 180 -8.21 -6.01 -6.96
CA VAL A 180 -6.80 -6.39 -6.88
C VAL A 180 -5.97 -5.37 -7.64
N VAL A 181 -4.88 -4.91 -7.03
CA VAL A 181 -3.85 -4.11 -7.70
C VAL A 181 -2.49 -4.72 -7.44
N ILE A 182 -1.92 -5.39 -8.44
CA ILE A 182 -0.52 -5.80 -8.41
C ILE A 182 0.32 -4.56 -8.73
N THR A 183 0.95 -4.00 -7.72
CA THR A 183 1.47 -2.61 -7.73
C THR A 183 2.60 -2.38 -8.72
N SER A 184 3.50 -3.35 -8.86
CA SER A 184 4.57 -3.31 -9.86
C SER A 184 5.01 -4.71 -10.24
N SER A 185 5.10 -4.98 -11.55
CA SER A 185 5.60 -6.21 -12.15
C SER A 185 6.67 -5.93 -13.19
N VAL A 186 7.74 -6.73 -13.17
CA VAL A 186 8.77 -6.76 -14.22
C VAL A 186 8.37 -7.79 -15.25
N LEU A 187 8.03 -7.33 -16.46
CA LEU A 187 7.60 -8.20 -17.57
C LEU A 187 8.69 -8.25 -18.65
N SER A 188 8.32 -8.17 -19.93
CA SER A 188 9.24 -8.33 -21.06
C SER A 188 10.14 -7.13 -21.34
N GLU A 189 9.74 -5.92 -20.94
CA GLU A 189 10.47 -4.69 -21.23
C GLU A 189 11.41 -4.31 -20.08
N LYS A 190 12.71 -4.19 -20.36
CA LYS A 190 13.75 -4.02 -19.34
C LYS A 190 13.59 -2.77 -18.47
N ASP A 191 13.20 -1.65 -19.08
CA ASP A 191 13.14 -0.34 -18.41
C ASP A 191 11.71 0.10 -18.06
N ALA A 192 10.76 -0.83 -18.14
CA ALA A 192 9.35 -0.59 -17.82
C ALA A 192 8.84 -1.52 -16.72
N LEU A 193 7.97 -0.97 -15.89
CA LEU A 193 7.19 -1.69 -14.89
C LEU A 193 5.71 -1.60 -15.24
N TYR A 194 4.97 -2.58 -14.77
CA TYR A 194 3.53 -2.69 -15.02
C TYR A 194 2.79 -2.81 -13.70
N LEU A 195 1.85 -1.89 -13.49
CA LEU A 195 0.79 -2.08 -12.51
C LEU A 195 -0.32 -2.86 -13.23
N VAL A 196 -0.87 -3.89 -12.59
CA VAL A 196 -1.99 -4.67 -13.13
C VAL A 196 -3.14 -4.62 -12.15
N GLY A 197 -4.26 -4.06 -12.58
CA GLY A 197 -5.47 -3.93 -11.78
C GLY A 197 -6.60 -4.83 -12.27
N SER A 198 -7.46 -5.26 -11.35
CA SER A 198 -8.62 -6.10 -11.62
C SER A 198 -9.75 -5.76 -10.67
N GLU A 199 -10.91 -5.39 -11.22
CA GLU A 199 -12.13 -5.10 -10.48
C GLU A 199 -13.24 -6.09 -10.88
N LEU A 200 -13.80 -6.79 -9.88
CA LEU A 200 -14.90 -7.72 -10.04
C LEU A 200 -16.17 -7.12 -9.43
N SER A 201 -17.15 -6.82 -10.28
CA SER A 201 -18.47 -6.33 -9.84
C SER A 201 -19.31 -7.45 -9.22
N SER A 202 -20.32 -7.08 -8.42
CA SER A 202 -21.27 -8.03 -7.83
C SER A 202 -22.05 -8.87 -8.85
N GLY A 203 -22.17 -8.39 -10.10
CA GLY A 203 -22.79 -9.12 -11.21
C GLY A 203 -21.85 -10.10 -11.92
N GLY A 204 -20.62 -10.29 -11.42
CA GLY A 204 -19.60 -11.15 -12.03
C GLY A 204 -18.89 -10.53 -13.23
N HIS A 205 -19.17 -9.26 -13.56
CA HIS A 205 -18.45 -8.55 -14.61
C HIS A 205 -17.07 -8.16 -14.10
N LYS A 206 -16.03 -8.59 -14.83
CA LYS A 206 -14.62 -8.37 -14.51
C LYS A 206 -14.02 -7.34 -15.45
N HIS A 207 -13.38 -6.32 -14.90
CA HIS A 207 -12.60 -5.34 -15.66
C HIS A 207 -11.14 -5.43 -15.23
N GLN A 208 -10.27 -5.79 -16.17
CA GLN A 208 -8.83 -5.88 -15.96
C GLN A 208 -8.12 -4.82 -16.78
N PHE A 209 -7.07 -4.23 -16.22
CA PHE A 209 -6.31 -3.18 -16.88
C PHE A 209 -4.84 -3.22 -16.45
N TYR A 210 -3.99 -2.53 -17.20
CA TYR A 210 -2.62 -2.26 -16.77
C TYR A 210 -2.26 -0.78 -16.95
N ILE A 211 -1.30 -0.32 -16.16
CA ILE A 211 -0.61 0.95 -16.34
C ILE A 211 0.87 0.64 -16.52
N LYS A 212 1.43 1.06 -17.65
CA LYS A 212 2.87 0.96 -17.91
C LYS A 212 3.56 2.24 -17.44
N PHE A 213 4.66 2.10 -16.72
CA PHE A 213 5.45 3.23 -16.23
C PHE A 213 6.94 2.93 -16.25
N SER A 214 7.77 3.97 -16.30
CA SER A 214 9.22 3.82 -16.34
C SER A 214 9.77 3.39 -14.98
N ARG A 215 10.75 2.48 -15.00
CA ARG A 215 11.55 2.18 -13.81
C ARG A 215 12.40 3.40 -13.46
N LEU A 216 12.37 3.81 -12.20
CA LEU A 216 13.24 4.86 -11.69
C LEU A 216 14.48 4.26 -11.03
N ASP A 217 15.65 4.75 -11.39
CA ASP A 217 16.91 4.41 -10.74
C ASP A 217 16.98 5.06 -9.36
N GLY A 218 16.60 4.29 -8.34
CA GLY A 218 16.59 4.75 -6.96
C GLY A 218 16.14 3.65 -6.00
N TYR A 219 16.30 3.90 -4.71
CA TYR A 219 15.81 3.02 -3.67
C TYR A 219 14.70 3.73 -2.90
N PHE A 220 13.45 3.29 -3.05
CA PHE A 220 12.33 3.90 -2.33
C PHE A 220 11.76 2.92 -1.32
N THR A 221 11.63 3.36 -0.08
CA THR A 221 10.90 2.65 0.98
C THR A 221 9.60 3.37 1.29
N GLY A 222 8.58 2.59 1.62
CA GLY A 222 7.24 3.12 1.91
C GLY A 222 6.44 3.51 0.67
N SER A 223 6.95 3.19 -0.52
CA SER A 223 6.23 3.38 -1.78
C SER A 223 4.93 2.57 -1.83
N GLY A 224 4.94 1.33 -1.33
CA GLY A 224 3.74 0.48 -1.20
C GLY A 224 2.72 1.09 -0.24
N ASP A 225 3.13 1.42 0.98
CA ASP A 225 2.27 2.05 1.99
C ASP A 225 1.63 3.36 1.47
N PHE A 226 2.45 4.20 0.81
CA PHE A 226 2.02 5.45 0.20
C PHE A 226 1.04 5.21 -0.96
N PHE A 227 1.32 4.24 -1.82
CA PHE A 227 0.46 3.87 -2.94
C PHE A 227 -0.90 3.31 -2.47
N ALA A 228 -0.92 2.44 -1.47
CA ALA A 228 -2.16 1.89 -0.91
C ALA A 228 -3.04 2.99 -0.32
N ALA A 229 -2.45 3.93 0.42
CA ALA A 229 -3.13 5.09 0.97
C ALA A 229 -3.70 6.03 -0.11
N LEU A 230 -2.93 6.30 -1.16
CA LEU A 230 -3.42 7.08 -2.30
C LEU A 230 -4.54 6.35 -3.04
N THR A 231 -4.39 5.05 -3.29
CA THR A 231 -5.36 4.25 -4.04
C THR A 231 -6.72 4.25 -3.34
N VAL A 232 -6.78 4.07 -2.02
CA VAL A 232 -8.06 4.11 -1.29
C VAL A 232 -8.70 5.49 -1.35
N ALA A 233 -7.93 6.57 -1.13
CA ALA A 233 -8.45 7.93 -1.20
C ALA A 233 -8.99 8.27 -2.60
N ARG A 234 -8.21 7.95 -3.65
CA ARG A 234 -8.62 8.19 -5.03
C ARG A 234 -9.77 7.30 -5.47
N PHE A 235 -9.90 6.10 -4.91
CA PHE A 235 -11.05 5.24 -5.16
C PHE A 235 -12.33 5.82 -4.56
N ILE A 236 -12.27 6.35 -3.34
CA ILE A 236 -13.40 7.05 -2.70
C ILE A 236 -13.89 8.23 -3.56
N GLU A 237 -12.96 8.97 -4.17
CA GLU A 237 -13.28 10.10 -5.06
C GLU A 237 -13.81 9.68 -6.43
N ALA A 238 -13.18 8.68 -7.06
CA ALA A 238 -13.41 8.36 -8.47
C ALA A 238 -14.43 7.24 -8.70
N GLY A 239 -14.65 6.35 -7.74
CA GLY A 239 -15.54 5.19 -7.85
C GLY A 239 -15.09 4.13 -8.89
N SER A 240 -13.89 4.27 -9.45
CA SER A 240 -13.31 3.34 -10.43
C SER A 240 -11.88 3.01 -10.02
N LEU A 241 -11.55 1.71 -9.96
CA LEU A 241 -10.20 1.28 -9.58
C LEU A 241 -9.13 1.74 -10.58
N ALA A 242 -9.44 1.68 -11.88
CA ALA A 242 -8.55 2.16 -12.94
C ALA A 242 -8.22 3.64 -12.75
N ARG A 243 -9.24 4.47 -12.57
CA ARG A 243 -9.06 5.91 -12.36
C ARG A 243 -8.32 6.22 -11.06
N ALA A 244 -8.57 5.46 -10.00
CA ALA A 244 -7.85 5.60 -8.75
C ALA A 244 -6.36 5.31 -8.91
N CYS A 245 -6.01 4.26 -9.67
CA CYS A 245 -4.63 3.90 -9.96
C CYS A 245 -3.92 4.94 -10.82
N GLU A 246 -4.58 5.53 -11.83
CA GLU A 246 -3.99 6.63 -12.64
C GLU A 246 -3.60 7.82 -11.76
N LEU A 247 -4.50 8.27 -10.89
CA LEU A 247 -4.26 9.40 -9.98
C LEU A 247 -3.21 9.08 -8.91
N ALA A 248 -3.22 7.86 -8.38
CA ALA A 248 -2.21 7.40 -7.43
C ALA A 248 -0.83 7.31 -8.09
N MET A 249 -0.72 6.74 -9.28
CA MET A 249 0.53 6.64 -10.04
C MET A 249 1.07 8.03 -10.42
N ALA A 250 0.21 8.96 -10.84
CA ALA A 250 0.60 10.34 -11.11
C ALA A 250 1.20 11.03 -9.88
N THR A 251 0.59 10.82 -8.70
CA THR A 251 1.14 11.33 -7.44
C THR A 251 2.48 10.67 -7.09
N MET A 252 2.55 9.34 -7.20
CA MET A 252 3.76 8.55 -6.93
C MET A 252 4.94 9.02 -7.79
N ALA A 253 4.73 9.14 -9.10
CA ALA A 253 5.76 9.57 -10.04
C ALA A 253 6.30 10.95 -9.68
N GLY A 254 5.42 11.92 -9.42
CA GLY A 254 5.81 13.26 -9.01
C GLY A 254 6.60 13.30 -7.69
N VAL A 255 6.15 12.58 -6.66
CA VAL A 255 6.83 12.51 -5.35
C VAL A 255 8.19 11.82 -5.48
N MET A 256 8.29 10.74 -6.26
CA MET A 256 9.55 10.03 -6.50
C MET A 256 10.54 10.88 -7.30
N GLN A 257 10.08 11.63 -8.30
CA GLN A 257 10.92 12.57 -9.06
C GLN A 257 11.49 13.68 -8.17
N GLU A 258 10.67 14.27 -7.29
CA GLU A 258 11.14 15.26 -6.31
C GLU A 258 12.10 14.63 -5.29
N THR A 259 11.90 13.36 -4.94
CA THR A 259 12.83 12.60 -4.11
C THR A 259 14.18 12.40 -4.79
N LEU A 260 14.22 12.02 -6.06
CA LEU A 260 15.47 11.92 -6.83
C LEU A 260 16.13 13.28 -7.05
N ARG A 261 15.36 14.35 -7.20
CA ARG A 261 15.88 15.72 -7.29
C ARG A 261 16.60 16.10 -6.00
N PHE A 262 15.98 15.83 -4.85
CA PHE A 262 16.58 16.07 -3.55
C PHE A 262 17.81 15.20 -3.33
N GLN A 263 17.75 13.90 -3.65
CA GLN A 263 18.88 12.97 -3.53
C GLN A 263 20.11 13.51 -4.28
N ARG A 264 19.96 13.97 -5.52
CA ARG A 264 21.05 14.55 -6.31
C ARG A 264 21.67 15.81 -5.68
N GLN A 265 20.88 16.59 -4.94
CA GLN A 265 21.35 17.78 -4.22
C GLN A 265 22.15 17.45 -2.95
N THR A 266 22.02 16.24 -2.40
CA THR A 266 22.79 15.83 -1.21
C THR A 266 24.28 15.69 -1.48
N GLY A 267 24.69 15.53 -2.74
CA GLY A 267 26.07 15.24 -3.14
C GLY A 267 26.52 13.80 -2.84
N VAL A 268 25.68 12.97 -2.22
CA VAL A 268 25.98 11.56 -1.95
C VAL A 268 25.73 10.73 -3.21
N VAL A 269 26.75 10.02 -3.68
CA VAL A 269 26.66 9.19 -4.89
C VAL A 269 25.89 7.91 -4.58
N ALA A 270 24.77 7.71 -5.28
CA ALA A 270 24.02 6.46 -5.24
C ALA A 270 24.61 5.45 -6.26
N PRO A 271 25.04 4.25 -5.83
CA PRO A 271 25.41 3.18 -6.75
C PRO A 271 24.23 2.80 -7.66
N LYS A 272 24.53 2.40 -8.90
CA LYS A 272 23.49 1.93 -9.85
C LYS A 272 22.75 0.69 -9.35
N ASP A 273 23.44 -0.18 -8.61
CA ASP A 273 22.90 -1.45 -8.11
C ASP A 273 22.78 -1.43 -6.57
N LEU A 274 21.84 -0.64 -6.06
CA LEU A 274 21.60 -0.48 -4.63
C LEU A 274 21.01 -1.74 -3.98
N LYS A 275 21.86 -2.67 -3.53
CA LYS A 275 21.42 -3.85 -2.75
C LYS A 275 21.07 -3.49 -1.29
N ARG A 276 20.13 -4.25 -0.72
CA ARG A 276 19.65 -4.07 0.66
C ARG A 276 20.72 -4.47 1.68
N GLY A 277 20.88 -3.70 2.76
CA GLY A 277 21.75 -4.03 3.90
C GLY A 277 23.21 -3.55 3.83
N SER A 278 23.67 -2.97 2.72
CA SER A 278 25.04 -2.44 2.56
C SER A 278 25.05 -0.92 2.35
N ARG A 279 24.14 -0.20 3.00
CA ARG A 279 23.79 1.16 2.60
C ARG A 279 24.22 2.19 3.64
N ASP A 280 25.01 3.15 3.20
CA ASP A 280 25.36 4.34 3.98
C ASP A 280 24.10 5.11 4.43
N ALA A 281 24.10 5.65 5.65
CA ALA A 281 22.93 6.30 6.23
C ALA A 281 22.56 7.61 5.52
N ASP A 282 23.55 8.41 5.10
CA ASP A 282 23.31 9.66 4.38
C ASP A 282 22.72 9.39 3.00
N MET A 283 23.13 8.29 2.37
CA MET A 283 22.55 7.82 1.13
C MET A 283 21.08 7.41 1.30
N VAL A 284 20.74 6.57 2.28
CA VAL A 284 19.33 6.17 2.52
C VAL A 284 18.47 7.38 2.84
N LYS A 285 18.97 8.30 3.66
CA LYS A 285 18.31 9.56 3.99
C LYS A 285 18.00 10.42 2.77
N GLY A 286 18.88 10.42 1.77
CA GLY A 286 18.65 11.12 0.49
C GLY A 286 17.47 10.58 -0.33
N PHE A 287 17.08 9.33 -0.10
CA PHE A 287 15.98 8.67 -0.81
C PHE A 287 14.67 8.57 -0.01
N GLU A 288 14.61 9.12 1.20
CA GLU A 288 13.35 9.25 1.95
C GLU A 288 12.32 10.04 1.13
N LEU A 289 11.11 9.48 0.99
CA LEU A 289 10.07 10.07 0.15
C LEU A 289 9.80 11.52 0.53
N ARG A 290 9.80 12.42 -0.45
CA ARG A 290 9.57 13.86 -0.25
C ARG A 290 8.08 14.19 -0.17
N ILE A 291 7.32 13.45 0.65
CA ILE A 291 5.86 13.54 0.77
C ILE A 291 5.41 14.97 1.12
N VAL A 292 5.92 15.55 2.21
CA VAL A 292 5.51 16.90 2.65
C VAL A 292 5.92 18.00 1.66
N PRO A 293 7.19 18.07 1.18
CA PRO A 293 7.58 19.05 0.15
C PRO A 293 6.75 18.93 -1.14
N ALA A 294 6.33 17.71 -1.51
CA ALA A 294 5.56 17.44 -2.71
C ALA A 294 4.03 17.42 -2.48
N GLN A 295 3.53 17.97 -1.36
CA GLN A 295 2.09 17.96 -1.02
C GLN A 295 1.16 18.50 -2.11
N ARG A 296 1.63 19.45 -2.95
CA ARG A 296 0.87 19.95 -4.10
C ARG A 296 0.55 18.83 -5.10
N LEU A 297 1.49 17.92 -5.32
CA LEU A 297 1.34 16.78 -6.24
C LEU A 297 0.38 15.74 -5.67
N ILE A 298 0.29 15.62 -4.34
CA ILE A 298 -0.68 14.75 -3.67
C ILE A 298 -2.10 15.24 -3.92
N THR A 299 -2.35 16.55 -3.77
CA THR A 299 -3.70 17.11 -3.94
C THR A 299 -4.07 17.30 -5.41
N LYS A 300 -3.11 17.71 -6.26
CA LYS A 300 -3.31 18.01 -7.69
C LYS A 300 -2.19 17.40 -8.54
N PRO A 301 -2.21 16.07 -8.76
CA PRO A 301 -1.23 15.42 -9.61
C PRO A 301 -1.44 15.78 -11.09
N GLU A 302 -0.36 15.77 -11.86
CA GLU A 302 -0.41 15.92 -13.31
C GLU A 302 -0.69 14.54 -13.92
N LEU A 303 -1.84 14.40 -14.60
CA LEU A 303 -2.26 13.13 -15.17
C LEU A 303 -1.45 12.81 -16.44
N GLU A 304 -0.54 11.86 -16.29
CA GLU A 304 0.31 11.34 -17.37
C GLU A 304 0.18 9.83 -17.59
N PHE A 305 -0.67 9.17 -16.78
CA PHE A 305 -0.91 7.73 -16.85
C PHE A 305 -2.35 7.46 -17.24
N ASP A 306 -2.53 6.57 -18.22
CA ASP A 306 -3.83 6.06 -18.67
C ASP A 306 -3.87 4.54 -18.51
N ALA A 307 -4.93 4.04 -17.87
CA ALA A 307 -5.15 2.61 -17.71
C ALA A 307 -5.60 1.98 -19.03
N VAL A 308 -4.85 0.99 -19.50
CA VAL A 308 -5.17 0.24 -20.72
C VAL A 308 -5.96 -1.00 -20.33
N THR A 309 -7.17 -1.14 -20.87
CA THR A 309 -8.02 -2.32 -20.63
C THR A 309 -7.40 -3.56 -21.25
N LEU A 310 -7.33 -4.64 -20.47
CA LEU A 310 -6.89 -5.95 -20.92
C LEU A 310 -8.09 -6.76 -21.43
N PRO A 311 -7.90 -7.58 -22.49
CA PRO A 311 -8.91 -8.54 -22.89
C PRO A 311 -9.10 -9.58 -21.78
N LEU A 312 -10.34 -10.09 -21.65
CA LEU A 312 -10.60 -11.23 -20.78
C LEU A 312 -9.84 -12.46 -21.30
N LEU A 313 -9.25 -13.22 -20.37
CA LEU A 313 -8.63 -14.51 -20.65
C LEU A 313 -9.67 -15.60 -20.93
#